data_AF-A0AAN1SFU3-F1
#
_entry.id   AF-A0AAN1SFU3-F1
#
_cell.length_a   1.000
_cell.length_b   1.000
_cell.length_c   1.000
_cell.angle_alpha   90.00
_cell.angle_beta   90.00
_cell.angle_gamma   90.00
#
_symmetry.space_group_name_H-M   'P 1'
#
loop_
_entity.id
_entity.type
_entity.pdbx_description
1 polymer ?
#
loop_
_entity_poly.entity_id
_entity_poly.type
_entity_poly.pdbx_seq_one_letter_code
_entity_poly.pdbx_strand_id
1 'polypeptide(L)'
;MEIQSIVNDTLCNLLIASDYIENYLLEDPHLANNFVQIIKNLKNRFIIKNNKLCNSDGSVAKLPIELSLKNRMGALQRSEIVKVLNNHFYSFEIRMDDSYEHQRIIFFVYDKTFQSIIMTYGFTKQNGIKITDTTNFAGNKTDFIRNDVYINDNEELWRGDEEHAIKYTG
;
A
#
# COMPACT_ATOMS: atom_id res chain seq x y z
N MET A 1 -5.28 13.83 1.89
CA MET A 1 -4.57 12.60 2.31
C MET A 1 -3.29 12.49 1.50
N GLU A 2 -2.17 12.27 2.17
CA GLU A 2 -0.89 11.98 1.54
C GLU A 2 -0.72 10.47 1.34
N ILE A 3 0.08 10.10 0.35
CA ILE A 3 0.48 8.71 0.14
C ILE A 3 1.98 8.72 -0.03
N GLN A 4 2.66 7.99 0.85
CA GLN A 4 4.11 7.98 0.93
C GLN A 4 4.62 6.56 1.18
N SER A 5 5.93 6.36 1.02
CA SER A 5 6.62 5.12 1.39
C SER A 5 7.56 5.35 2.57
N ILE A 6 7.80 4.31 3.36
CA ILE A 6 9.05 4.24 4.15
C ILE A 6 10.23 4.17 3.17
N VAL A 7 11.40 4.60 3.61
CA VAL A 7 12.62 4.59 2.78
C VAL A 7 13.79 3.86 3.48
N ASN A 8 13.63 3.51 4.75
CA ASN A 8 14.70 2.92 5.53
C ASN A 8 14.22 1.69 6.32
N ASP A 9 14.63 0.51 5.86
CA ASP A 9 14.59 -0.74 6.63
C ASP A 9 15.73 -1.67 6.18
N THR A 10 16.90 -1.51 6.80
CA THR A 10 18.09 -2.33 6.50
C THR A 10 18.08 -3.69 7.22
N LEU A 11 17.08 -3.94 8.06
CA LEU A 11 17.01 -5.12 8.93
C LEU A 11 16.08 -6.21 8.37
N CYS A 12 15.55 -6.02 7.17
CA CYS A 12 14.59 -6.92 6.55
C CYS A 12 14.96 -7.24 5.11
N ASN A 13 14.81 -8.51 4.72
CA ASN A 13 14.98 -8.95 3.33
C ASN A 13 13.73 -8.67 2.46
N LEU A 14 12.79 -7.87 2.95
CA LEU A 14 11.63 -7.44 2.19
C LEU A 14 12.02 -6.22 1.34
N LEU A 15 11.51 -6.19 0.11
CA LEU A 15 11.71 -5.05 -0.77
C LEU A 15 10.81 -3.89 -0.33
N ILE A 16 11.42 -2.72 -0.11
CA ILE A 16 10.70 -1.51 0.26
C ILE A 16 9.75 -1.12 -0.88
N ALA A 17 8.56 -0.64 -0.51
CA ALA A 17 7.52 -0.31 -1.48
C ALA A 17 7.99 0.72 -2.51
N SER A 18 8.76 1.73 -2.11
CA SER A 18 9.33 2.70 -3.05
C SER A 18 10.12 2.05 -4.16
N ASP A 19 11.07 1.19 -3.78
CA ASP A 19 11.98 0.53 -4.71
C ASP A 19 11.21 -0.44 -5.61
N TYR A 20 10.22 -1.14 -5.04
CA TYR A 20 9.35 -2.00 -5.83
C TYR A 20 8.50 -1.21 -6.84
N ILE A 21 7.93 -0.08 -6.42
CA ILE A 21 7.12 0.76 -7.29
C ILE A 21 7.98 1.30 -8.43
N GLU A 22 9.13 1.90 -8.11
CA GLU A 22 10.01 2.53 -9.09
C GLU A 22 10.60 1.51 -10.07
N ASN A 23 11.19 0.43 -9.55
CA ASN A 23 11.98 -0.49 -10.38
C ASN A 23 11.15 -1.62 -11.02
N TYR A 24 9.88 -1.81 -10.62
CA TYR A 24 9.04 -2.91 -11.15
C TYR A 24 7.67 -2.43 -11.63
N LEU A 25 6.92 -1.67 -10.82
CA LEU A 25 5.55 -1.31 -11.20
C LEU A 25 5.50 -0.22 -12.27
N LEU A 26 6.36 0.79 -12.15
CA LEU A 26 6.39 1.91 -13.10
C LEU A 26 7.07 1.55 -14.43
N GLU A 27 7.91 0.52 -14.43
CA GLU A 27 8.55 -0.03 -15.65
C GLU A 27 7.55 -0.74 -16.58
N ASP A 28 6.43 -1.26 -16.04
CA ASP A 28 5.34 -1.83 -16.85
C ASP A 28 4.22 -0.80 -17.04
N PRO A 29 4.00 -0.29 -18.27
CA PRO A 29 2.98 0.75 -18.53
C PRO A 29 1.57 0.35 -18.11
N HIS A 30 1.25 -0.94 -18.16
CA HIS A 30 -0.06 -1.43 -17.74
C HIS A 30 -0.23 -1.32 -16.23
N LEU A 31 0.76 -1.81 -15.47
CA LEU A 31 0.74 -1.76 -14.01
C LEU A 31 0.84 -0.33 -13.51
N ALA A 32 1.70 0.50 -14.11
CA ALA A 32 1.83 1.92 -13.80
C ALA A 32 0.48 2.66 -13.91
N ASN A 33 -0.25 2.44 -15.01
CA ASN A 33 -1.55 3.05 -15.22
C ASN A 33 -2.61 2.61 -14.20
N ASN A 34 -2.60 1.33 -13.81
CA ASN A 34 -3.51 0.81 -12.79
C ASN A 34 -3.13 1.35 -11.41
N PHE A 35 -1.84 1.40 -11.08
CA PHE A 35 -1.35 1.97 -9.84
C PHE A 35 -1.79 3.44 -9.69
N VAL A 36 -1.54 4.28 -10.69
CA VAL A 36 -1.96 5.69 -10.68
C VAL A 36 -3.48 5.83 -10.47
N GLN A 37 -4.29 4.98 -11.12
CA GLN A 37 -5.74 4.99 -10.92
C GLN A 37 -6.14 4.62 -9.50
N ILE A 38 -5.48 3.62 -8.89
CA ILE A 38 -5.70 3.24 -7.49
C ILE A 38 -5.35 4.42 -6.56
N ILE A 39 -4.18 5.05 -6.73
CA ILE A 39 -3.73 6.19 -5.92
C ILE A 39 -4.72 7.36 -6.01
N LYS A 40 -5.15 7.73 -7.24
CA LYS A 40 -6.18 8.76 -7.45
C LYS A 40 -7.48 8.40 -6.75
N ASN A 41 -7.94 7.16 -6.88
CA ASN A 41 -9.19 6.71 -6.28
C ASN A 41 -9.13 6.80 -4.74
N LEU A 42 -8.02 6.37 -4.15
CA LEU A 42 -7.79 6.43 -2.71
C LEU A 42 -7.82 7.88 -2.22
N LYS A 43 -7.07 8.77 -2.86
CA LYS A 43 -7.02 10.20 -2.51
C LYS A 43 -8.36 10.91 -2.62
N ASN A 44 -9.13 10.62 -3.66
CA ASN A 44 -10.35 11.37 -3.97
C ASN A 44 -11.57 10.91 -3.17
N ARG A 45 -11.62 9.64 -2.75
CA ARG A 45 -12.81 9.04 -2.13
C ARG A 45 -12.70 8.83 -0.63
N PHE A 46 -11.49 8.83 -0.10
CA PHE A 46 -11.26 8.44 1.28
C PHE A 46 -10.48 9.50 2.04
N ILE A 47 -10.75 9.53 3.34
CA ILE A 47 -10.02 10.30 4.34
C ILE A 47 -9.52 9.32 5.41
N ILE A 48 -8.56 9.77 6.22
CA ILE A 48 -8.11 8.98 7.38
C ILE A 48 -8.60 9.67 8.64
N LYS A 49 -9.24 8.90 9.51
CA LYS A 49 -9.74 9.38 10.80
C LYS A 49 -9.66 8.28 11.85
N ASN A 50 -9.12 8.61 13.02
CA ASN A 50 -8.86 7.69 14.12
C ASN A 50 -8.06 6.46 13.67
N ASN A 51 -7.00 6.66 12.88
CA ASN A 51 -6.20 5.60 12.24
C ASN A 51 -7.03 4.59 11.43
N LYS A 52 -8.14 5.02 10.81
CA LYS A 52 -8.96 4.17 9.94
C LYS A 52 -9.19 4.87 8.61
N LEU A 53 -9.27 4.05 7.56
CA LEU A 53 -9.73 4.51 6.26
C LEU A 53 -11.24 4.73 6.31
N CYS A 54 -11.68 5.94 6.01
CA CYS A 54 -13.09 6.35 6.05
C CYS A 54 -13.51 6.94 4.70
N ASN A 55 -14.80 6.81 4.36
CA ASN A 55 -15.39 7.55 3.25
C ASN A 55 -15.39 9.05 3.56
N SER A 56 -15.60 9.89 2.54
CA SER A 56 -15.65 11.36 2.70
C SER A 56 -16.69 11.85 3.71
N ASP A 57 -17.75 11.08 3.97
CA ASP A 57 -18.77 11.39 5.00
C ASP A 57 -18.34 11.02 6.44
N GLY A 58 -17.14 10.45 6.60
CA GLY A 58 -16.58 10.02 7.88
C GLY A 58 -16.97 8.62 8.33
N SER A 59 -17.83 7.90 7.60
CA SER A 59 -18.12 6.50 7.86
C SER A 59 -16.92 5.61 7.54
N VAL A 60 -16.73 4.52 8.28
CA VAL A 60 -15.62 3.59 8.03
C VAL A 60 -15.77 2.96 6.65
N ALA A 61 -14.69 2.95 5.87
CA ALA A 61 -14.69 2.38 4.53
C ALA A 61 -15.01 0.89 4.58
N LYS A 62 -15.92 0.44 3.70
CA LYS A 62 -16.20 -0.99 3.53
C LYS A 62 -15.06 -1.64 2.75
N LEU A 63 -14.50 -2.72 3.29
CA LEU A 63 -13.42 -3.50 2.67
C LEU A 63 -13.94 -4.89 2.24
N PRO A 64 -13.43 -5.45 1.12
CA PRO A 64 -12.43 -4.86 0.22
C PRO A 64 -12.97 -3.66 -0.57
N ILE A 65 -12.09 -2.73 -0.92
CA ILE A 65 -12.40 -1.66 -1.88
C ILE A 65 -12.21 -2.23 -3.27
N GLU A 66 -13.19 -2.02 -4.13
CA GLU A 66 -13.16 -2.49 -5.51
C GLU A 66 -13.13 -1.31 -6.48
N LEU A 67 -12.46 -1.53 -7.61
CA LEU A 67 -12.36 -0.59 -8.71
C LEU A 67 -12.39 -1.36 -10.03
N SER A 68 -13.01 -0.78 -11.05
CA SER A 68 -12.89 -1.29 -12.42
C SER A 68 -11.56 -0.83 -13.00
N LEU A 69 -10.61 -1.75 -13.13
CA LEU A 69 -9.31 -1.51 -13.74
C LEU A 69 -9.26 -2.15 -15.12
N LYS A 70 -8.40 -1.64 -16.00
CA LYS A 70 -8.15 -2.32 -17.27
C LYS A 70 -7.29 -3.55 -16.98
N ASN A 71 -7.51 -4.63 -17.70
CA ASN A 71 -6.56 -5.75 -17.81
C ASN A 71 -5.54 -5.48 -18.93
N ARG A 72 -4.57 -6.39 -19.14
CA ARG A 72 -3.54 -6.22 -20.18
C ARG A 72 -4.09 -6.09 -21.61
N MET A 73 -5.28 -6.62 -21.87
CA MET A 73 -5.98 -6.47 -23.14
C MET A 73 -6.77 -5.16 -23.26
N GLY A 74 -6.75 -4.31 -22.23
CA GLY A 74 -7.46 -3.03 -22.18
C GLY A 74 -8.93 -3.14 -21.78
N ALA A 75 -9.44 -4.34 -21.50
CA ALA A 75 -10.83 -4.55 -21.08
C ALA A 75 -10.99 -4.19 -19.60
N LEU A 76 -12.10 -3.51 -19.26
CA LEU A 76 -12.41 -3.17 -17.87
C LEU A 76 -12.88 -4.41 -17.10
N GLN A 77 -12.29 -4.64 -15.94
CA GLN A 77 -12.60 -5.72 -15.03
C GLN A 77 -12.70 -5.18 -13.59
N ARG A 78 -13.72 -5.63 -12.87
CA ARG A 78 -13.85 -5.33 -11.44
C ARG A 78 -12.78 -6.08 -10.67
N SER A 79 -11.97 -5.36 -9.91
CA SER A 79 -10.87 -5.90 -9.11
C SER A 79 -10.94 -5.39 -7.68
N GLU A 80 -10.67 -6.26 -6.72
CA GLU A 80 -10.40 -5.87 -5.33
C GLU A 80 -9.05 -5.19 -5.28
N ILE A 81 -9.01 -3.88 -5.01
CA ILE A 81 -7.78 -3.09 -5.03
C ILE A 81 -7.19 -2.81 -3.65
N VAL A 82 -8.01 -2.86 -2.58
CA VAL A 82 -7.54 -2.74 -1.20
C VAL A 82 -8.25 -3.75 -0.31
N LYS A 83 -7.47 -4.47 0.51
CA LYS A 83 -7.96 -5.48 1.44
C LYS A 83 -7.26 -5.38 2.79
N VAL A 84 -7.94 -5.77 3.87
CA VAL A 84 -7.30 -6.01 5.18
C VAL A 84 -6.49 -7.31 5.11
N LEU A 85 -5.28 -7.33 5.66
CA LEU A 85 -4.56 -8.58 5.84
C LEU A 85 -5.12 -9.37 7.03
N ASN A 86 -5.45 -10.64 6.80
CA ASN A 86 -5.95 -11.51 7.86
C ASN A 86 -4.88 -11.69 8.95
N ASN A 87 -5.29 -11.64 10.22
CA ASN A 87 -4.40 -11.75 11.40
C ASN A 87 -3.46 -10.55 11.63
N HIS A 88 -3.69 -9.44 10.95
CA HIS A 88 -2.97 -8.18 11.18
C HIS A 88 -3.95 -7.10 11.59
N PHE A 89 -3.52 -6.19 12.48
CA PHE A 89 -4.41 -5.20 13.09
C PHE A 89 -4.42 -3.87 12.35
N TYR A 90 -3.29 -3.50 11.73
CA TYR A 90 -3.09 -2.17 11.15
C TYR A 90 -2.72 -2.23 9.67
N SER A 91 -2.44 -3.43 9.17
CA SER A 91 -1.94 -3.65 7.82
C SER A 91 -3.05 -3.88 6.79
N PHE A 92 -2.93 -3.17 5.69
CA PHE A 92 -3.73 -3.28 4.49
C PHE A 92 -2.85 -3.67 3.31
N GLU A 93 -3.47 -4.19 2.25
CA GLU A 93 -2.81 -4.62 1.03
C GLU A 93 -3.46 -3.91 -0.16
N ILE A 94 -2.68 -3.16 -0.93
CA ILE A 94 -3.03 -2.79 -2.30
C ILE A 94 -2.79 -3.99 -3.20
N ARG A 95 -3.75 -4.28 -4.07
CA ARG A 95 -3.71 -5.41 -4.99
C ARG A 95 -3.85 -4.91 -6.44
N MET A 96 -2.90 -5.30 -7.26
CA MET A 96 -3.02 -5.30 -8.71
C MET A 96 -2.90 -6.75 -9.13
N ASP A 97 -3.96 -7.30 -9.71
CA ASP A 97 -4.04 -8.70 -10.08
C ASP A 97 -4.09 -8.80 -11.60
N ASP A 98 -3.19 -9.63 -12.13
CA ASP A 98 -3.22 -10.12 -13.49
C ASP A 98 -3.30 -11.66 -13.49
N SER A 99 -3.39 -12.27 -14.67
CA SER A 99 -3.65 -13.69 -14.84
C SER A 99 -2.57 -14.59 -14.22
N TYR A 100 -1.32 -14.12 -14.20
CA TYR A 100 -0.16 -14.90 -13.75
C TYR A 100 0.62 -14.26 -12.60
N GLU A 101 0.47 -12.95 -12.43
CA GLU A 101 1.22 -12.15 -11.48
C GLU A 101 0.28 -11.30 -10.64
N HIS A 102 0.59 -11.25 -9.36
CA HIS A 102 -0.24 -10.63 -8.34
C HIS A 102 0.62 -9.66 -7.56
N GLN A 103 0.66 -8.40 -7.99
CA GLN A 103 1.47 -7.36 -7.38
C GLN A 103 0.79 -6.86 -6.11
N ARG A 104 1.58 -6.73 -5.04
CA ARG A 104 1.14 -6.35 -3.70
C ARG A 104 1.96 -5.21 -3.17
N ILE A 105 1.30 -4.27 -2.52
CA ILE A 105 1.94 -3.25 -1.69
C ILE A 105 1.26 -3.28 -0.33
N ILE A 106 2.01 -3.54 0.73
CA ILE A 106 1.51 -3.51 2.10
C ILE A 106 1.64 -2.10 2.63
N PHE A 107 0.63 -1.64 3.37
CA PHE A 107 0.61 -0.30 3.93
C PHE A 107 -0.18 -0.24 5.23
N PHE A 108 -0.02 0.85 5.97
CA PHE A 108 -0.90 1.22 7.08
C PHE A 108 -1.39 2.66 6.89
N VAL A 109 -2.43 3.02 7.66
CA VAL A 109 -2.96 4.39 7.70
C VAL A 109 -2.66 5.00 9.06
N TYR A 110 -2.35 6.30 9.08
CA TYR A 110 -2.18 7.05 10.31
C TYR A 110 -2.64 8.51 10.11
N ASP A 111 -3.05 9.17 11.19
CA ASP A 111 -3.64 10.52 11.15
C ASP A 111 -3.06 11.48 12.21
N LYS A 112 -1.82 11.26 12.66
CA LYS A 112 -1.16 12.11 13.66
C LYS A 112 -0.72 13.45 13.06
N THR A 113 0.42 13.47 12.35
CA THR A 113 0.99 14.69 11.74
C THR A 113 0.21 15.09 10.50
N PHE A 114 -0.08 14.11 9.64
CA PHE A 114 -0.87 14.25 8.42
C PHE A 114 -1.76 13.02 8.25
N GLN A 115 -2.89 13.18 7.55
CA GLN A 115 -3.68 12.03 7.10
C GLN A 115 -2.94 11.33 5.98
N SER A 116 -2.39 10.16 6.26
CA SER A 116 -1.42 9.54 5.36
C SER A 116 -1.56 8.03 5.27
N ILE A 117 -1.45 7.53 4.03
CA ILE A 117 -1.16 6.12 3.73
C ILE A 117 0.36 5.98 3.68
N ILE A 118 0.91 5.07 4.49
CA ILE A 118 2.34 4.73 4.47
C ILE A 118 2.52 3.34 3.92
N MET A 119 3.03 3.27 2.70
CA MET A 119 3.45 2.04 2.05
C MET A 119 4.76 1.57 2.66
N THR A 120 4.85 0.29 2.99
CA THR A 120 6.03 -0.29 3.62
C THR A 120 6.78 -1.18 2.65
N TYR A 121 6.13 -2.22 2.11
CA TYR A 121 6.79 -3.24 1.30
C TYR A 121 6.00 -3.56 0.05
N GLY A 122 6.72 -3.89 -1.03
CA GLY A 122 6.16 -4.30 -2.31
C GLY A 122 6.70 -5.64 -2.78
N PHE A 123 5.87 -6.48 -3.38
CA PHE A 123 6.30 -7.76 -3.95
C PHE A 123 5.28 -8.33 -4.95
N THR A 124 5.75 -9.21 -5.83
CA THR A 124 4.90 -9.96 -6.77
C THR A 124 4.67 -11.38 -6.25
N LYS A 125 3.41 -11.82 -6.15
CA LYS A 125 3.09 -13.25 -6.00
C LYS A 125 2.93 -13.88 -7.38
N GLN A 126 3.56 -15.03 -7.57
CA GLN A 126 3.37 -15.89 -8.74
C GLN A 126 2.51 -17.09 -8.36
N ASN A 127 1.61 -17.49 -9.24
CA ASN A 127 0.75 -18.66 -9.03
C ASN A 127 1.59 -19.95 -8.91
N GLY A 128 1.29 -20.76 -7.89
CA GLY A 128 1.94 -22.06 -7.67
C GLY A 128 3.20 -22.04 -6.80
N ILE A 129 3.72 -20.87 -6.43
CA ILE A 129 4.81 -20.74 -5.45
C ILE A 129 4.20 -20.44 -4.07
N LYS A 130 4.65 -21.13 -3.01
CA LYS A 130 4.22 -20.86 -1.63
C LYS A 130 4.69 -19.47 -1.18
N ILE A 131 3.94 -18.43 -1.52
CA ILE A 131 4.21 -17.02 -1.18
C ILE A 131 3.29 -16.53 -0.04
N THR A 132 2.54 -17.43 0.60
CA THR A 132 1.78 -17.11 1.83
C THR A 132 2.67 -16.52 2.92
N ASP A 133 3.94 -16.90 2.94
CA ASP A 133 4.90 -16.45 3.95
C ASP A 133 5.28 -14.98 3.77
N THR A 134 5.45 -14.49 2.54
CA THR A 134 5.89 -13.11 2.29
C THR A 134 4.84 -12.09 2.74
N THR A 135 3.55 -12.36 2.48
CA THR A 135 2.48 -11.43 2.89
C THR A 135 2.32 -11.34 4.39
N ASN A 136 2.33 -12.49 5.07
CA ASN A 136 2.25 -12.50 6.54
C ASN A 136 3.50 -11.87 7.15
N PHE A 137 4.69 -12.13 6.60
CA PHE A 137 5.93 -11.53 7.07
C PHE A 137 5.93 -10.01 6.88
N ALA A 138 5.53 -9.53 5.69
CA ALA A 138 5.36 -8.11 5.42
C ALA A 138 4.32 -7.47 6.34
N GLY A 139 3.15 -8.08 6.53
CA GLY A 139 2.13 -7.58 7.45
C GLY A 139 2.60 -7.49 8.90
N ASN A 140 3.36 -8.49 9.39
CA ASN A 140 3.92 -8.45 10.74
C ASN A 140 4.90 -7.28 10.91
N LYS A 141 5.75 -7.05 9.90
CA LYS A 141 6.71 -5.95 9.90
C LYS A 141 6.01 -4.59 9.76
N THR A 142 4.98 -4.50 8.93
CA THR A 142 4.15 -3.29 8.80
C THR A 142 3.45 -2.96 10.11
N ASP A 143 2.85 -3.92 10.81
CA ASP A 143 2.22 -3.70 12.12
C ASP A 143 3.25 -3.24 13.17
N PHE A 144 4.47 -3.80 13.14
CA PHE A 144 5.58 -3.35 13.98
C PHE A 144 5.97 -1.90 13.68
N ILE A 145 6.25 -1.57 12.41
CA ILE A 145 6.62 -0.21 11.98
C ILE A 145 5.51 0.77 12.35
N ARG A 146 4.26 0.42 12.09
CA ARG A 146 3.11 1.27 12.44
C ARG A 146 3.10 1.59 13.93
N ASN A 147 3.34 0.60 14.80
CA ASN A 147 3.39 0.84 16.24
C ASN A 147 4.60 1.69 16.63
N ASP A 148 5.75 1.47 16.01
CA ASP A 148 6.94 2.29 16.29
C ASP A 148 6.73 3.76 15.88
N VAL A 149 6.18 4.00 14.70
CA VAL A 149 5.80 5.34 14.23
C VAL A 149 4.74 5.97 15.14
N TYR A 150 3.69 5.23 15.51
CA TYR A 150 2.55 5.80 16.22
C TYR A 150 2.80 5.98 17.74
N ILE A 151 3.45 5.01 18.37
CA ILE A 151 3.63 4.97 19.84
C ILE A 151 4.96 5.62 20.23
N ASN A 152 6.04 5.34 19.48
CA ASN A 152 7.39 5.80 19.84
C ASN A 152 7.80 7.09 19.11
N ASP A 153 6.94 7.61 18.22
CA ASP A 153 7.15 8.86 17.47
C ASP A 153 8.39 8.84 16.56
N ASN A 154 8.78 7.66 16.08
CA ASN A 154 9.95 7.46 15.22
C ASN A 154 9.64 7.68 13.72
N GLU A 155 8.78 8.65 13.39
CA GLU A 155 8.34 8.90 12.00
C GLU A 155 9.53 9.17 11.06
N GLU A 156 10.47 10.02 11.49
CA GLU A 156 11.68 10.39 10.73
C GLU A 156 12.62 9.21 10.47
N LEU A 157 12.71 8.26 11.41
CA LEU A 157 13.56 7.08 11.28
C LEU A 157 13.16 6.24 10.05
N TRP A 158 11.84 6.05 9.86
CA TRP A 158 11.30 5.16 8.84
C TRP A 158 11.11 5.85 7.50
N ARG A 159 10.74 7.14 7.52
CA ARG A 159 10.38 7.89 6.30
C ARG A 159 11.49 8.80 5.77
N GLY A 160 12.59 8.92 6.51
CA GLY A 160 13.55 9.98 6.28
C GLY A 160 12.98 11.33 6.69
N ASP A 161 13.73 12.39 6.41
CA ASP A 161 13.21 13.76 6.48
C ASP A 161 12.25 14.05 5.29
N GLU A 162 11.55 15.18 5.33
CA GLU A 162 10.57 15.53 4.29
C GLU A 162 11.15 15.61 2.87
N GLU A 163 12.46 15.87 2.75
CA GLU A 163 13.15 16.01 1.47
C GLU A 163 13.38 14.65 0.79
N HIS A 164 13.53 13.57 1.58
CA HIS A 164 13.73 12.21 1.09
C HIS A 164 12.44 11.36 1.08
N ALA A 165 11.35 11.82 1.70
CA ALA A 165 10.08 11.12 1.70
C ALA A 165 9.49 11.04 0.28
N ILE A 166 9.39 9.82 -0.27
CA ILE A 166 8.82 9.60 -1.60
C ILE A 166 7.30 9.78 -1.54
N LYS A 167 6.79 10.83 -2.22
CA LYS A 167 5.38 11.19 -2.29
C LYS A 167 4.77 10.80 -3.63
N TYR A 168 3.62 10.13 -3.61
CA TYR A 168 2.89 9.75 -4.83
C TYR A 168 1.76 10.74 -5.10
N THR A 169 1.84 11.47 -6.20
CA THR A 169 0.90 12.57 -6.48
C THR A 169 -0.41 12.11 -7.09
N GLY A 170 -0.41 11.03 -7.88
CA GLY A 170 -1.62 10.47 -8.49
C GLY A 170 -2.17 11.40 -9.55
#